data_AF-A0A382DIY6-F1
#
_entry.id   AF-A0A382DIY6-F1
#
_cell.length_a   1.000
_cell.length_b   1.000
_cell.length_c   1.000
_cell.angle_alpha   90.00
_cell.angle_beta   90.00
_cell.angle_gamma   90.00
#
_symmetry.space_group_name_H-M   'P 1'
#
loop_
_entity.id
_entity.type
_entity.pdbx_description
1 polymer ?
#
loop_
_entity_poly.entity_id
_entity_poly.type
_entity_poly.pdbx_seq_one_letter_code
_entity_poly.pdbx_strand_id
1 'polypeptide(L)' 'MGKLEFTLTLTEIFECLDPNLLIAEYFSEGKSTITNKPYQNTYIGLWRFREGKICGVKEYLNPLIATEANTPSGE' A
#
# COMPACT_ATOMS: atom_id res chain seq x y z
N MET A 1 0.38 3.51 -17.41
CA MET A 1 1.10 4.15 -16.29
C MET A 1 0.20 4.11 -15.06
N GLY A 2 0.73 3.77 -13.87
CA GLY A 2 -0.05 3.78 -12.63
C GLY A 2 -0.51 5.18 -12.23
N LYS A 3 -1.65 5.29 -11.52
CA LYS A 3 -2.19 6.59 -11.05
C LYS A 3 -1.36 7.22 -9.91
N LEU A 4 -0.48 6.44 -9.30
CA LEU A 4 0.34 6.82 -8.17
C LEU A 4 1.78 6.38 -8.44
N GLU A 5 2.72 7.21 -8.02
CA GLU A 5 4.16 6.93 -8.00
C GLU A 5 4.64 7.16 -6.58
N PHE A 6 5.16 6.13 -5.91
CA PHE A 6 5.55 6.18 -4.50
C PHE A 6 6.56 5.10 -4.14
N THR A 7 7.28 5.34 -3.05
CA THR A 7 8.13 4.37 -2.38
C THR A 7 7.38 3.78 -1.18
N LEU A 8 7.51 2.48 -0.97
CA LEU A 8 7.02 1.81 0.24
C LEU A 8 8.18 1.57 1.21
N THR A 9 7.98 1.95 2.46
CA THR A 9 8.90 1.64 3.57
C THR A 9 8.19 0.71 4.54
N LEU A 10 8.79 -0.45 4.80
CA LEU A 10 8.31 -1.39 5.81
C LEU A 10 8.45 -0.77 7.20
N THR A 11 7.38 -0.77 7.99
CA THR A 11 7.36 -0.18 9.33
C THR A 11 7.25 -1.23 10.43
N GLU A 12 6.54 -2.33 10.18
CA GLU A 12 6.40 -3.44 11.13
C GLU A 12 6.23 -4.78 10.40
N ILE A 13 6.77 -5.85 10.98
CA ILE A 13 6.58 -7.24 10.57
C ILE A 13 5.96 -8.01 11.72
N PHE A 14 4.80 -8.61 11.50
CA PHE A 14 4.16 -9.49 12.48
C PHE A 14 4.52 -10.94 12.16
N GLU A 15 5.31 -11.55 13.04
CA GLU A 15 5.62 -12.97 12.96
C GLU A 15 4.34 -13.80 13.16
N CYS A 16 4.04 -14.66 12.18
CA CYS A 16 2.85 -15.51 12.19
C CYS A 16 3.23 -16.97 12.44
N LEU A 17 2.32 -17.74 13.03
CA LEU A 17 2.51 -19.18 13.21
C LEU A 17 2.50 -19.96 11.87
N ASP A 18 1.75 -19.46 10.88
CA ASP A 18 1.77 -20.02 9.52
C ASP A 18 2.97 -19.43 8.75
N PRO A 19 3.98 -20.25 8.38
CA PRO A 19 5.15 -19.77 7.66
C PRO A 19 4.85 -19.28 6.23
N ASN A 20 3.63 -19.51 5.72
CA ASN A 20 3.19 -19.04 4.40
C ASN A 20 2.35 -17.76 4.46
N LEU A 21 2.27 -17.11 5.62
CA LEU A 21 1.58 -15.84 5.81
C LEU A 21 2.54 -14.79 6.38
N LEU A 22 2.73 -13.69 5.65
CA LEU A 22 3.34 -12.47 6.17
C LEU A 22 2.22 -11.44 6.41
N ILE A 23 2.19 -10.89 7.62
CA ILE A 23 1.43 -9.67 7.92
C ILE A 23 2.46 -8.58 8.19
N ALA A 24 2.31 -7.44 7.52
CA ALA A 24 3.24 -6.33 7.67
C ALA A 24 2.53 -4.98 7.53
N GLU A 25 3.03 -3.99 8.26
CA GLU A 25 2.68 -2.60 8.04
C GLU A 25 3.76 -1.89 7.23
N TYR A 26 3.33 -0.96 6.38
CA TYR A 26 4.22 -0.14 5.57
C TYR A 26 3.60 1.22 5.31
N PHE A 27 4.48 2.20 5.13
CA PHE A 27 4.15 3.57 4.79
C PHE A 27 4.52 3.86 3.33
N SER A 28 3.66 4.57 2.62
CA SER A 28 3.98 5.09 1.28
C SER A 28 4.36 6.57 1.35
N GLU A 29 5.35 6.96 0.56
CA GLU A 29 5.62 8.37 0.26
C GLU A 29 5.73 8.58 -1.25
N GLY A 30 4.94 9.51 -1.78
CA GLY A 30 4.94 9.82 -3.20
C GLY A 30 3.85 10.79 -3.61
N LYS A 31 3.32 10.61 -4.82
CA LYS A 31 2.33 11.52 -5.42
C LYS A 31 1.40 10.83 -6.42
N SER A 32 0.27 11.48 -6.71
CA SER A 32 -0.55 11.14 -7.87
C SER A 32 0.10 11.62 -9.16
N THR A 33 0.14 10.75 -10.17
CA THR A 33 0.63 11.09 -11.51
C THR A 33 -0.40 11.91 -12.30
N ILE A 34 -1.65 12.02 -11.81
CA ILE A 34 -2.75 12.74 -12.45
C ILE A 34 -2.82 14.19 -11.95
N THR A 35 -2.79 14.39 -10.63
CA THR A 35 -3.00 15.72 -10.01
C THR A 35 -1.70 16.33 -9.49
N ASN A 36 -0.62 15.56 -9.44
CA ASN A 36 0.65 15.90 -8.77
C ASN A 36 0.50 16.19 -7.26
N LYS A 37 -0.65 15.87 -6.65
CA LYS A 37 -0.86 15.99 -5.20
C LYS A 37 -0.06 14.92 -4.44
N PRO A 38 0.40 15.22 -3.20
CA PRO A 38 1.06 14.24 -2.36
C PRO A 38 0.19 13.01 -2.11
N TYR A 39 0.84 11.85 -1.99
CA TYR A 39 0.22 10.60 -1.58
C TYR A 39 1.06 9.98 -0.47
N GLN A 40 0.52 10.02 0.75
CA GLN A 40 1.18 9.52 1.96
C GLN A 40 0.16 8.70 2.76
N ASN A 41 0.27 7.37 2.71
CA ASN A 41 -0.71 6.47 3.31
C ASN A 41 -0.01 5.38 4.12
N THR A 42 -0.73 4.82 5.08
CA THR A 42 -0.30 3.68 5.88
C THR A 42 -1.12 2.48 5.49
N TYR A 43 -0.46 1.33 5.44
CA TYR A 43 -1.05 0.09 4.99
C TYR A 43 -0.81 -1.00 6.01
N ILE A 44 -1.75 -1.94 6.09
CA ILE A 44 -1.49 -3.29 6.60
C ILE A 44 -1.79 -4.30 5.50
N GLY A 45 -0.77 -5.10 5.16
CA GLY A 45 -0.82 -6.08 4.09
C GLY A 45 -0.75 -7.50 4.61
N LEU A 46 -1.58 -8.37 4.04
CA LEU A 46 -1.53 -9.82 4.22
C LEU A 46 -1.04 -10.46 2.93
N TRP A 47 0.14 -11.06 2.98
CA TRP A 47 0.81 -11.68 1.85
C TRP A 47 0.85 -13.19 2.07
N ARG A 48 0.22 -13.93 1.15
CA ARG A 48 0.17 -15.40 1.17
C ARG A 48 1.14 -15.98 0.18
N PHE A 49 1.82 -17.03 0.61
CA PHE A 49 2.81 -17.73 -0.20
C PHE A 49 2.38 -19.17 -0.48
N ARG A 50 2.81 -19.68 -1.63
CA ARG A 50 2.78 -21.10 -1.97
C ARG A 50 4.03 -21.40 -2.76
N GLU A 51 4.82 -22.38 -2.31
CA GLU A 51 6.08 -22.77 -2.96
C GLU A 51 7.04 -21.57 -3.16
N GLY A 52 7.14 -20.71 -2.14
CA GLY A 52 7.99 -19.50 -2.16
C GLY A 52 7.50 -18.37 -3.07
N LYS A 53 6.32 -18.49 -3.69
CA LYS A 53 5.73 -17.46 -4.56
C LYS A 53 4.52 -16.83 -3.90
N ILE A 54 4.32 -15.53 -4.14
CA ILE A 54 3.10 -14.82 -3.73
C ILE A 54 1.91 -15.42 -4.49
N CYS A 55 0.91 -15.90 -3.76
CA CYS A 55 -0.32 -16.46 -4.31
C CYS A 55 -1.58 -15.68 -3.89
N GLY A 56 -1.44 -14.68 -3.02
CA GLY A 56 -2.52 -13.78 -2.66
C GLY A 56 -2.01 -12.58 -1.87
N VAL A 57 -2.60 -11.42 -2.15
CA VAL A 57 -2.31 -10.17 -1.46
C VAL A 57 -3.65 -9.56 -1.06
N LYS A 58 -3.75 -9.12 0.19
CA LYS A 58 -4.85 -8.29 0.66
C LYS A 58 -4.28 -7.12 1.43
N GLU A 59 -4.59 -5.91 0.99
CA GLU A 59 -4.10 -4.69 1.61
C GLU A 59 -5.28 -3.88 2.14
N TYR A 60 -5.08 -3.30 3.32
CA TYR A 60 -5.98 -2.32 3.89
C TYR A 60 -5.23 -1.01 4.03
N LEU A 61 -5.86 0.08 3.59
CA LEU A 61 -5.30 1.43 3.57
C LEU A 61 -6.41 2.43 3.91
N ASN A 62 -6.06 3.69 4.15
CA ASN A 62 -7.06 4.75 4.26
C ASN A 62 -7.50 5.21 2.84
N PRO A 63 -8.73 4.90 2.39
CA PRO A 63 -9.17 5.23 1.03
C PRO A 63 -9.38 6.74 0.81
N LEU A 64 -9.53 7.51 1.88
CA LEU A 64 -9.70 8.96 1.79
C LEU A 64 -8.43 9.64 1.28
N ILE A 65 -7.26 9.16 1.69
CA ILE A 65 -5.97 9.68 1.22
C ILE A 65 -5.79 9.42 -0.28
N ALA A 66 -6.16 8.23 -0.75
CA ALA A 66 -6.13 7.89 -2.17
C ALA A 66 -7.14 8.72 -2.99
N THR A 67 -8.31 8.98 -2.42
CA THR A 67 -9.32 9.86 -3.03
C THR A 67 -8.79 11.29 -3.13
N GLU A 68 -8.32 11.87 -2.03
CA GLU A 68 -7.79 13.24 -1.97
C GLU A 68 -6.65 13.46 -2.96
N ALA A 69 -5.69 12.53 -3.03
CA ALA A 69 -4.58 12.60 -3.95
C ALA A 69 -5.04 12.57 -5.41
N ASN A 70 -6.15 11.91 -5.75
CA ASN A 70 -6.61 11.75 -7.14
C ASN A 70 -7.72 12.73 -7.54
N THR A 71 -8.34 13.44 -6.61
CA THR A 71 -9.33 14.49 -6.93
C THR A 71 -8.61 15.78 -7.35
N PRO A 72 -8.85 16.34 -8.55
CA PRO A 72 -8.31 17.65 -8.95
C PRO A 72 -8.76 18.78 -8.01
N SER A 73 -8.00 19.87 -7.92
CA SER A 73 -8.45 21.05 -7.17
C SER A 73 -9.40 21.88 -8.05
N GLY A 74 -10.67 22.04 -7.64
CA GLY A 74 -11.63 22.91 -8.34
C GLY A 74 -12.99 22.29 -8.66
N GLU A 75 -13.60 21.56 -7.72
CA GLU A 75 -15.06 21.37 -7.66
C GLU A 75 -15.64 22.15 -6.48
#